data_AF-A0A0S7XMZ3-F1
#
_entry.id   AF-A0A0S7XMZ3-F1
#
_cell.length_a   1.000
_cell.length_b   1.000
_cell.length_c   1.000
_cell.angle_alpha   90.00
_cell.angle_beta   90.00
_cell.angle_gamma   90.00
#
_symmetry.space_group_name_H-M   'P 1'
#
loop_
_entity.id
_entity.type
_entity.pdbx_description
1 polymer ?
#
loop_
_entity_poly.entity_id
_entity_poly.type
_entity_poly.pdbx_seq_one_letter_code
_entity_poly.pdbx_strand_id
1 'polypeptide(L)'
;MLPRGSWLIIGGFVMALAAGSPTEAASPWLGQWIWHPGDDVKTAVFRKTFDVRRTPAEARIALTADDRYAFYLNGKLVDESDRWQSIEVYNVEQYLRIGRNVIAVRATNDGGHAGLLVEGSVTYGPTEFTPILSDETWKVEHREAPGWADPGTDDSAWANAKVIARPPGGPWGEIFHPQTLPALFAPIEHL
;
A
#
# COMPACT_ATOMS: atom_id res chain seq x y z
N MET A 1 62.85 47.30 -6.93
CA MET A 1 62.24 48.59 -6.54
C MET A 1 60.81 48.59 -7.10
N LEU A 2 59.81 48.30 -6.27
CA LEU A 2 58.37 48.26 -6.63
C LEU A 2 57.72 49.63 -6.30
N PRO A 3 56.45 49.98 -6.63
CA PRO A 3 55.46 49.47 -7.62
C PRO A 3 54.67 50.62 -8.34
N ARG A 4 53.75 50.34 -9.28
CA ARG A 4 52.43 51.01 -9.53
C ARG A 4 51.60 50.11 -10.47
N GLY A 5 50.32 49.80 -10.28
CA GLY A 5 49.34 50.19 -9.28
C GLY A 5 48.15 49.22 -9.31
N SER A 6 47.48 49.12 -8.17
CA SER A 6 46.36 48.23 -7.89
C SER A 6 45.08 48.61 -8.63
N TRP A 7 44.31 47.61 -9.06
CA TRP A 7 42.87 47.74 -9.32
C TRP A 7 42.10 46.86 -8.34
N LEU A 8 41.09 47.46 -7.71
CA LEU A 8 40.11 46.85 -6.82
C LEU A 8 39.07 46.07 -7.64
N ILE A 9 38.73 44.85 -7.19
CA ILE A 9 37.38 44.30 -7.32
C ILE A 9 37.06 43.62 -5.98
N ILE A 10 36.19 44.25 -5.18
CA ILE A 10 35.53 43.60 -4.05
C ILE A 10 34.37 42.82 -4.64
N GLY A 11 34.55 41.51 -4.83
CA GLY A 11 33.46 40.61 -5.20
C GLY A 11 32.61 40.32 -3.97
N GLY A 12 31.49 41.02 -3.83
CA GLY A 12 30.47 40.69 -2.83
C GLY A 12 29.79 39.37 -3.22
N PHE A 13 29.97 38.33 -2.40
CA PHE A 13 29.18 37.11 -2.49
C PHE A 13 27.79 37.41 -1.95
N VAL A 14 26.80 37.55 -2.85
CA VAL A 14 25.39 37.47 -2.45
C VAL A 14 25.11 35.99 -2.20
N MET A 15 25.01 35.60 -0.93
CA MET A 15 24.38 34.33 -0.55
C MET A 15 22.91 34.41 -0.97
N ALA A 16 22.59 33.86 -2.14
CA ALA A 16 21.22 33.58 -2.48
C ALA A 16 20.71 32.56 -1.47
N LEU A 17 19.75 32.96 -0.62
CA LEU A 17 18.92 32.02 0.12
C LEU A 17 18.20 31.17 -0.92
N ALA A 18 18.70 29.96 -1.16
CA ALA A 18 17.93 28.95 -1.85
C ALA A 18 16.69 28.70 -1.01
N ALA A 19 15.54 29.21 -1.46
CA ALA A 19 14.25 28.76 -0.95
C ALA A 19 14.22 27.24 -1.15
N GLY A 20 14.25 26.49 -0.05
CA GLY A 20 14.08 25.05 -0.11
C GLY A 20 12.79 24.75 -0.86
N SER A 21 12.84 23.81 -1.80
CA SER A 21 11.64 23.26 -2.41
C SER A 21 10.66 22.89 -1.29
N PRO A 22 9.34 23.16 -1.44
CA PRO A 22 8.37 22.67 -0.47
C PRO A 22 8.59 21.17 -0.31
N THR A 23 8.86 20.75 0.93
CA THR A 23 8.93 19.33 1.29
C THR A 23 7.63 18.71 0.83
N GLU A 24 7.69 17.81 -0.14
CA GLU A 24 6.54 17.01 -0.56
C GLU A 24 5.96 16.37 0.71
N ALA A 25 4.71 16.70 1.05
CA ALA A 25 4.07 16.18 2.24
C ALA A 25 4.18 14.66 2.21
N ALA A 26 4.63 14.06 3.32
CA ALA A 26 4.76 12.61 3.40
C ALA A 26 3.41 11.97 3.11
N SER A 27 3.39 10.93 2.27
CA SER A 27 2.15 10.23 1.95
C SER A 27 1.44 9.77 3.22
N PRO A 28 0.11 9.97 3.33
CA PRO A 28 -0.67 9.39 4.43
C PRO A 28 -0.79 7.86 4.31
N TRP A 29 -0.48 7.30 3.14
CA TRP A 29 -0.51 5.87 2.88
C TRP A 29 0.81 5.20 3.25
N LEU A 30 0.72 4.06 3.92
CA LEU A 30 1.82 3.11 4.10
C LEU A 30 1.72 1.94 3.12
N GLY A 31 0.49 1.59 2.69
CA GLY A 31 0.24 0.69 1.58
C GLY A 31 0.74 1.26 0.24
N GLN A 32 1.16 0.38 -0.65
CA GLN A 32 1.70 0.73 -1.96
C GLN A 32 0.84 0.09 -3.05
N TRP A 33 0.72 0.73 -4.21
CA TRP A 33 0.10 0.11 -5.37
C TRP A 33 0.98 -1.05 -5.83
N ILE A 34 0.38 -2.23 -5.92
CA ILE A 34 1.06 -3.45 -6.37
C ILE A 34 0.34 -4.08 -7.55
N TRP A 35 1.08 -4.77 -8.41
CA TRP A 35 0.53 -5.61 -9.48
C TRP A 35 1.37 -6.85 -9.74
N HIS A 36 0.92 -7.69 -10.67
CA HIS A 36 1.70 -8.81 -11.17
C HIS A 36 2.93 -8.32 -11.97
N PRO A 37 4.11 -8.95 -11.83
CA PRO A 37 5.35 -8.48 -12.49
C PRO A 37 5.41 -8.77 -14.00
N GLY A 38 4.65 -9.75 -14.48
CA GLY A 38 4.55 -10.10 -15.90
C GLY A 38 3.74 -9.10 -16.71
N ASP A 39 4.08 -8.99 -17.99
CA ASP A 39 3.42 -8.09 -18.94
C ASP A 39 2.01 -8.57 -19.31
N ASP A 40 1.12 -7.63 -19.65
CA ASP A 40 -0.24 -7.86 -20.16
C ASP A 40 -1.14 -8.77 -19.28
N VAL A 41 -0.87 -8.85 -17.97
CA VAL A 41 -1.72 -9.59 -17.03
C VAL A 41 -3.00 -8.81 -16.74
N LYS A 42 -4.12 -9.30 -17.30
CA LYS A 42 -5.47 -8.76 -17.08
C LYS A 42 -6.04 -9.09 -15.71
N THR A 43 -5.91 -10.33 -15.28
CA THR A 43 -6.40 -10.79 -13.97
C THR A 43 -5.25 -11.37 -13.18
N ALA A 44 -5.12 -10.92 -11.94
CA ALA A 44 -4.14 -11.42 -11.00
C ALA A 44 -4.81 -11.73 -9.65
N VAL A 45 -4.33 -12.79 -9.01
CA VAL A 45 -4.67 -13.15 -7.64
C VAL A 45 -3.50 -12.82 -6.73
N PHE A 46 -3.81 -12.14 -5.63
CA PHE A 46 -2.87 -11.66 -4.65
C PHE A 46 -3.16 -12.34 -3.31
N ARG A 47 -2.12 -12.72 -2.57
CA ARG A 47 -2.21 -13.33 -1.24
C ARG A 47 -1.22 -12.69 -0.29
N LYS A 48 -1.64 -12.48 0.95
CA LYS A 48 -0.76 -12.15 2.08
C LYS A 48 -1.19 -12.93 3.31
N THR A 49 -0.23 -13.61 3.91
CA THR A 49 -0.39 -14.27 5.21
C THR A 49 -0.09 -13.29 6.33
N PHE A 50 -0.90 -13.31 7.39
CA PHE A 50 -0.65 -12.57 8.62
C PHE A 50 -1.15 -13.36 9.83
N ASP A 51 -0.61 -13.06 11.01
CA ASP A 51 -0.97 -13.74 12.25
C ASP A 51 -1.87 -12.89 13.15
N VAL A 52 -2.93 -13.53 13.64
CA VAL A 52 -3.82 -12.98 14.66
C VAL A 52 -3.46 -13.58 16.01
N ARG A 53 -2.95 -12.76 16.93
CA ARG A 53 -2.33 -13.23 18.18
C ARG A 53 -3.34 -13.65 19.26
N ARG A 54 -4.46 -12.96 19.31
CA ARG A 54 -5.59 -13.17 20.23
C ARG A 54 -6.86 -12.58 19.61
N THR A 55 -7.99 -12.67 20.29
CA THR A 55 -9.21 -11.98 19.85
C THR A 55 -8.94 -10.48 19.69
N PRO A 56 -9.12 -9.89 18.50
CA PRO A 56 -8.92 -8.47 18.28
C PRO A 56 -10.05 -7.65 18.91
N ALA A 57 -9.74 -6.40 19.24
CA ALA A 57 -10.73 -5.39 19.58
C ALA A 57 -11.41 -4.83 18.33
N GLU A 58 -10.65 -4.71 17.23
CA GLU A 58 -11.12 -4.22 15.93
C GLU A 58 -10.23 -4.81 14.83
N ALA A 59 -10.79 -5.03 13.64
CA ALA A 59 -10.03 -5.37 12.45
C ALA A 59 -10.65 -4.71 11.21
N ARG A 60 -9.92 -3.77 10.63
CA ARG A 60 -10.35 -3.00 9.46
C ARG A 60 -9.40 -3.13 8.30
N ILE A 61 -9.93 -3.27 7.09
CA ILE A 61 -9.16 -3.32 5.86
C ILE A 61 -9.77 -2.34 4.86
N ALA A 62 -8.97 -1.36 4.44
CA ALA A 62 -9.24 -0.53 3.28
C ALA A 62 -8.66 -1.18 2.02
N LEU A 63 -9.43 -1.21 0.94
CA LEU A 63 -9.01 -1.86 -0.29
C LEU A 63 -9.60 -1.15 -1.51
N THR A 64 -8.81 -1.09 -2.59
CA THR A 64 -9.28 -0.80 -3.94
C THR A 64 -8.41 -1.52 -4.97
N ALA A 65 -8.96 -1.78 -6.15
CA ALA A 65 -8.19 -2.26 -7.29
C ALA A 65 -8.73 -1.69 -8.59
N ASP A 66 -7.83 -1.39 -9.53
CA ASP A 66 -8.14 -0.91 -10.87
C ASP A 66 -8.11 -2.11 -11.86
N ASP A 67 -9.24 -2.52 -12.45
CA ASP A 67 -10.57 -1.87 -12.45
C ASP A 67 -11.55 -2.39 -11.39
N ARG A 68 -11.45 -3.69 -11.05
CA ARG A 68 -12.37 -4.37 -10.12
C ARG A 68 -11.66 -5.41 -9.26
N TYR A 69 -12.28 -5.78 -8.15
CA TYR A 69 -11.78 -6.84 -7.28
C TYR A 69 -12.86 -7.76 -6.72
N ALA A 70 -12.41 -8.93 -6.28
CA ALA A 70 -13.09 -9.80 -5.33
C ALA A 70 -12.17 -10.04 -4.12
N PHE A 71 -12.62 -9.67 -2.94
CA PHE A 71 -11.86 -9.74 -1.69
C PHE A 71 -12.30 -10.96 -0.86
N TYR A 72 -11.33 -11.76 -0.46
CA TYR A 72 -11.51 -12.96 0.34
C TYR A 72 -10.70 -12.88 1.63
N LEU A 73 -11.26 -13.42 2.71
CA LEU A 73 -10.54 -13.68 3.94
C LEU A 73 -10.71 -15.14 4.33
N ASN A 74 -9.59 -15.83 4.49
CA ASN A 74 -9.54 -17.25 4.81
C ASN A 74 -10.40 -18.12 3.86
N GLY A 75 -10.35 -17.86 2.56
CA GLY A 75 -11.11 -18.57 1.53
C GLY A 75 -12.58 -18.15 1.40
N LYS A 76 -13.12 -17.37 2.34
CA LYS A 76 -14.50 -16.86 2.25
C LYS A 76 -14.52 -15.53 1.52
N LEU A 77 -15.38 -15.43 0.50
CA LEU A 77 -15.68 -14.15 -0.16
C LEU A 77 -16.26 -13.17 0.85
N VAL A 78 -15.64 -12.00 0.99
CA VAL A 78 -16.09 -10.89 1.83
C VAL A 78 -16.92 -9.93 1.01
N ASP A 79 -16.40 -9.50 -0.15
CA ASP A 79 -17.10 -8.59 -1.06
C ASP A 79 -16.51 -8.61 -2.49
N GLU A 80 -17.25 -8.04 -3.44
CA GLU A 80 -16.81 -7.74 -4.81
C GLU A 80 -17.19 -6.31 -5.19
N SER A 81 -16.28 -5.57 -5.83
CA SER A 81 -16.54 -4.20 -6.28
C SER A 81 -15.90 -3.93 -7.63
N ASP A 82 -16.58 -3.12 -8.43
CA ASP A 82 -16.16 -2.63 -9.75
C ASP A 82 -15.87 -1.12 -9.77
N ARG A 83 -15.67 -0.53 -8.59
CA ARG A 83 -15.48 0.92 -8.41
C ARG A 83 -14.10 1.26 -7.86
N TRP A 84 -13.06 1.20 -8.69
CA TRP A 84 -11.68 1.49 -8.28
C TRP A 84 -11.46 2.89 -7.67
N GLN A 85 -12.27 3.87 -8.10
CA GLN A 85 -12.16 5.27 -7.68
C GLN A 85 -12.57 5.50 -6.22
N SER A 86 -13.23 4.51 -5.60
CA SER A 86 -13.65 4.55 -4.21
C SER A 86 -12.89 3.48 -3.43
N ILE A 87 -12.19 3.90 -2.38
CA ILE A 87 -11.64 2.96 -1.42
C ILE A 87 -12.76 2.50 -0.50
N GLU A 88 -12.92 1.20 -0.37
CA GLU A 88 -13.89 0.59 0.52
C GLU A 88 -13.22 0.13 1.81
N VAL A 89 -13.94 0.26 2.93
CA VAL A 89 -13.44 -0.11 4.27
C VAL A 89 -14.32 -1.21 4.85
N TYR A 90 -13.70 -2.33 5.19
CA TYR A 90 -14.37 -3.52 5.70
C TYR A 90 -14.02 -3.76 7.17
N ASN A 91 -15.04 -4.00 8.00
CA ASN A 91 -14.87 -4.61 9.32
C ASN A 91 -14.85 -6.13 9.15
N VAL A 92 -13.74 -6.78 9.50
CA VAL A 92 -13.44 -8.17 9.13
C VAL A 92 -13.29 -9.13 10.30
N GLU A 93 -13.58 -8.69 11.52
CA GLU A 93 -13.39 -9.45 12.76
C GLU A 93 -14.05 -10.83 12.70
N GLN A 94 -15.27 -10.91 12.15
CA GLN A 94 -16.06 -12.13 12.03
C GLN A 94 -15.46 -13.19 11.08
N TYR A 95 -14.46 -12.82 10.29
CA TYR A 95 -13.78 -13.73 9.36
C TYR A 95 -12.42 -14.22 9.90
N LEU A 96 -11.94 -13.63 10.99
CA LEU A 96 -10.62 -13.92 11.56
C LEU A 96 -10.66 -15.14 12.48
N ARG A 97 -9.50 -15.79 12.59
CA ARG A 97 -9.22 -16.85 13.56
C ARG A 97 -7.91 -16.59 14.26
N ILE A 98 -7.73 -17.06 15.48
CA ILE A 98 -6.42 -16.97 16.16
C ILE A 98 -5.40 -17.82 15.39
N GLY A 99 -4.19 -17.29 15.21
CA GLY A 99 -3.11 -17.88 14.42
C GLY A 99 -3.09 -17.37 12.97
N ARG A 100 -2.73 -18.26 12.05
CA ARG A 100 -2.51 -17.93 10.64
C ARG A 100 -3.81 -17.57 9.92
N ASN A 101 -3.84 -16.38 9.32
CA ASN A 101 -4.90 -15.91 8.44
C ASN A 101 -4.32 -15.56 7.06
N VAL A 102 -5.19 -15.56 6.05
CA VAL A 102 -4.85 -15.14 4.68
C VAL A 102 -5.87 -14.12 4.21
N ILE A 103 -5.37 -12.96 3.79
CA ILE A 103 -6.10 -12.06 2.89
C ILE A 103 -5.75 -12.44 1.46
N ALA A 104 -6.78 -12.53 0.63
CA ALA A 104 -6.68 -12.88 -0.76
C ALA A 104 -7.54 -11.93 -1.60
N VAL A 105 -7.02 -11.49 -2.75
CA VAL A 105 -7.72 -10.55 -3.63
C VAL A 105 -7.53 -11.00 -5.06
N ARG A 106 -8.63 -11.19 -5.79
CA ARG A 106 -8.59 -11.24 -7.25
C ARG A 106 -8.81 -9.84 -7.75
N ALA A 107 -7.89 -9.29 -8.52
CA ALA A 107 -8.07 -8.01 -9.20
C ALA A 107 -8.08 -8.22 -10.71
N THR A 108 -8.95 -7.50 -11.42
CA THR A 108 -9.06 -7.55 -12.88
C THR A 108 -9.00 -6.16 -13.47
N ASN A 109 -8.09 -5.97 -14.42
CA ASN A 109 -7.94 -4.82 -15.30
C ASN A 109 -8.69 -5.09 -16.61
N ASP A 110 -9.74 -4.34 -16.88
CA ASP A 110 -10.52 -4.35 -18.12
C ASP A 110 -9.89 -3.44 -19.19
N GLY A 111 -9.01 -2.52 -18.82
CA GLY A 111 -8.11 -1.80 -19.72
C GLY A 111 -7.38 -0.62 -19.08
N GLY A 112 -6.20 -0.29 -19.60
CA GLY A 112 -5.41 0.83 -19.10
C GLY A 112 -4.50 0.41 -17.94
N HIS A 113 -4.49 1.19 -16.86
CA HIS A 113 -3.62 0.96 -15.72
C HIS A 113 -4.17 -0.17 -14.84
N ALA A 114 -3.29 -0.78 -14.04
CA ALA A 114 -3.69 -1.87 -13.16
C ALA A 114 -2.98 -1.71 -11.83
N GLY A 115 -3.70 -1.92 -10.73
CA GLY A 115 -3.12 -1.80 -9.41
C GLY A 115 -4.06 -2.33 -8.35
N LEU A 116 -3.49 -2.90 -7.30
CA LEU A 116 -4.16 -3.23 -6.04
C LEU A 116 -3.54 -2.38 -4.93
N LEU A 117 -4.38 -1.76 -4.11
CA LEU A 117 -3.97 -1.03 -2.91
C LEU A 117 -4.75 -1.58 -1.71
N VAL A 118 -4.02 -1.94 -0.66
CA VAL A 118 -4.58 -2.47 0.59
C VAL A 118 -3.90 -1.83 1.78
N GLU A 119 -4.69 -1.32 2.72
CA GLU A 119 -4.19 -0.81 3.99
C GLU A 119 -5.18 -1.10 5.12
N GLY A 120 -4.71 -1.76 6.17
CA GLY A 120 -5.55 -2.12 7.30
C GLY A 120 -4.77 -2.59 8.49
N SER A 121 -5.49 -2.98 9.53
CA SER A 121 -4.88 -3.51 10.74
C SER A 121 -5.80 -4.46 11.49
N VAL A 122 -5.18 -5.36 12.25
CA VAL A 122 -5.82 -6.12 13.33
C VAL A 122 -5.37 -5.50 14.65
N THR A 123 -6.26 -4.83 15.35
CA THR A 123 -5.97 -4.08 16.58
C THR A 123 -6.38 -4.89 17.82
N TYR A 124 -5.46 -5.01 18.78
CA TYR A 124 -5.68 -5.73 20.04
C TYR A 124 -5.76 -4.81 21.27
N GLY A 125 -5.41 -3.54 21.10
CA GLY A 125 -5.36 -2.52 22.14
C GLY A 125 -4.76 -1.22 21.60
N PRO A 126 -4.64 -0.17 22.44
CA PRO A 126 -4.27 1.17 21.98
C PRO A 126 -2.91 1.25 21.26
N THR A 127 -1.94 0.43 21.66
CA THR A 127 -0.56 0.43 21.15
C THR A 127 -0.19 -0.89 20.47
N GLU A 128 -1.13 -1.80 20.33
CA GLU A 128 -0.84 -3.18 19.97
C GLU A 128 -1.73 -3.62 18.81
N PHE A 129 -1.12 -3.81 17.64
CA PHE A 129 -1.81 -4.23 16.42
C PHE A 129 -0.89 -4.96 15.44
N THR A 130 -1.47 -5.55 14.41
CA THR A 130 -0.77 -6.16 13.26
C THR A 130 -1.19 -5.38 12.00
N PRO A 131 -0.29 -4.68 11.29
CA PRO A 131 -0.65 -3.99 10.05
C PRO A 131 -0.80 -4.98 8.89
N ILE A 132 -1.66 -4.62 7.93
CA ILE A 132 -1.88 -5.32 6.67
C ILE A 132 -1.72 -4.28 5.56
N LEU A 133 -0.55 -4.27 4.92
CA LEU A 133 -0.18 -3.28 3.91
C LEU A 133 0.11 -3.99 2.59
N SER A 134 -0.36 -3.45 1.47
CA SER A 134 0.08 -3.88 0.13
C SER A 134 1.53 -3.44 -0.10
N ASP A 135 2.40 -4.40 -0.41
CA ASP A 135 3.83 -4.22 -0.61
C ASP A 135 4.37 -5.37 -1.50
N GLU A 136 5.67 -5.35 -1.81
CA GLU A 136 6.33 -6.36 -2.64
C GLU A 136 6.35 -7.76 -2.02
N THR A 137 5.99 -7.93 -0.75
CA THR A 137 6.02 -9.24 -0.08
C THR A 137 4.73 -10.02 -0.27
N TRP A 138 3.71 -9.42 -0.90
CA TRP A 138 2.51 -10.13 -1.35
C TRP A 138 2.87 -11.17 -2.41
N LYS A 139 2.25 -12.34 -2.32
CA LYS A 139 2.33 -13.36 -3.36
C LYS A 139 1.32 -13.06 -4.45
N VAL A 140 1.71 -13.25 -5.71
CA VAL A 140 0.87 -12.97 -6.87
C VAL A 140 1.00 -14.06 -7.93
N GLU A 141 -0.13 -14.37 -8.57
CA GLU A 141 -0.22 -15.30 -9.70
C GLU A 141 -1.30 -14.82 -10.67
N HIS A 142 -1.26 -15.23 -11.95
CA HIS A 142 -2.25 -14.87 -12.97
C HIS A 142 -3.33 -15.94 -13.16
N ARG A 143 -3.29 -17.03 -12.37
CA ARG A 143 -4.20 -18.18 -12.45
C ARG A 143 -4.93 -18.41 -11.13
N GLU A 144 -6.25 -18.52 -11.22
CA GLU A 144 -7.13 -18.91 -10.13
C GLU A 144 -7.17 -20.44 -9.99
N ALA A 145 -6.14 -21.05 -9.40
CA ALA A 145 -6.19 -22.46 -9.06
C ALA A 145 -7.31 -22.76 -8.04
N PRO A 146 -7.95 -23.93 -8.05
CA PRO A 146 -8.93 -24.28 -7.02
C PRO A 146 -8.35 -24.11 -5.61
N GLY A 147 -9.09 -23.45 -4.72
CA GLY A 147 -8.64 -23.15 -3.35
C GLY A 147 -7.55 -22.08 -3.26
N TRP A 148 -7.26 -21.33 -4.35
CA TRP A 148 -6.20 -20.31 -4.33
C TRP A 148 -6.35 -19.26 -3.23
N ALA A 149 -7.53 -19.03 -2.66
CA ALA A 149 -7.77 -18.07 -1.57
C ALA A 149 -7.69 -18.71 -0.16
N ASP A 150 -7.54 -20.02 -0.08
CA ASP A 150 -7.60 -20.76 1.19
C ASP A 150 -6.31 -20.60 2.00
N PRO A 151 -6.38 -20.60 3.34
CA PRO A 151 -5.18 -20.49 4.18
C PRO A 151 -4.20 -21.66 4.05
N GLY A 152 -4.67 -22.81 3.58
CA GLY A 152 -3.85 -24.02 3.42
C GLY A 152 -3.05 -24.07 2.12
N THR A 153 -3.28 -23.13 1.19
CA THR A 153 -2.63 -23.13 -0.11
C THR A 153 -1.16 -22.77 0.02
N ASP A 154 -0.31 -23.60 -0.57
CA ASP A 154 1.13 -23.35 -0.70
C ASP A 154 1.38 -22.37 -1.85
N ASP A 155 1.73 -21.14 -1.50
CA ASP A 155 2.06 -20.04 -2.41
C ASP A 155 3.58 -19.80 -2.49
N SER A 156 4.41 -20.75 -2.02
CA SER A 156 5.87 -20.60 -2.04
C SER A 156 6.46 -20.45 -3.44
N ALA A 157 5.83 -21.08 -4.44
CA ALA A 157 6.22 -20.99 -5.84
C ALA A 157 5.67 -19.74 -6.56
N TRP A 158 4.78 -18.98 -5.92
CA TRP A 158 4.20 -17.78 -6.53
C TRP A 158 5.22 -16.65 -6.56
N ALA A 159 5.10 -15.81 -7.59
CA ALA A 159 5.90 -14.60 -7.70
C ALA A 159 5.59 -13.65 -6.54
N ASN A 160 6.55 -12.79 -6.22
CA ASN A 160 6.30 -11.63 -5.39
C ASN A 160 5.64 -10.53 -6.23
N ALA A 161 4.75 -9.75 -5.62
CA ALA A 161 4.11 -8.62 -6.28
C ALA A 161 5.14 -7.52 -6.60
N LYS A 162 4.89 -6.79 -7.68
CA LYS A 162 5.69 -5.63 -8.07
C LYS A 162 5.02 -4.38 -7.51
N VAL A 163 5.75 -3.57 -6.75
CA VAL A 163 5.34 -2.20 -6.43
C VAL A 163 5.42 -1.36 -7.71
N ILE A 164 4.32 -0.72 -8.07
CA ILE A 164 4.20 0.09 -9.29
C ILE A 164 4.07 1.58 -8.98
N ALA A 165 3.58 1.94 -7.79
CA ALA A 165 3.53 3.31 -7.30
C ALA A 165 3.35 3.36 -5.79
N ARG A 166 3.69 4.49 -5.18
CA ARG A 166 3.30 4.85 -3.82
C ARG A 166 2.24 5.95 -3.91
N PRO A 167 1.09 5.84 -3.24
CA PRO A 167 0.16 6.97 -3.16
C PRO A 167 0.82 8.16 -2.44
N PRO A 168 0.39 9.42 -2.70
CA PRO A 168 -0.21 9.83 -3.95
C PRO A 168 0.83 9.69 -5.07
N GLY A 169 0.53 8.92 -6.11
CA GLY A 169 1.51 8.62 -7.15
C GLY A 169 1.06 7.52 -8.10
N GLY A 170 1.79 7.39 -9.21
CA GLY A 170 1.31 6.63 -10.36
C GLY A 170 0.15 7.35 -11.07
N PRO A 171 -0.56 6.66 -11.97
CA PRO A 171 -1.64 7.25 -12.77
C PRO A 171 -2.90 7.61 -11.95
N TRP A 172 -3.02 7.10 -10.71
CA TRP A 172 -4.18 7.31 -9.84
C TRP A 172 -4.14 8.63 -9.05
N GLY A 173 -2.98 9.29 -8.97
CA GLY A 173 -2.84 10.57 -8.29
C GLY A 173 -3.23 10.52 -6.80
N GLU A 174 -3.95 11.54 -6.35
CA GLU A 174 -4.51 11.60 -5.00
C GLU A 174 -5.74 10.69 -4.87
N ILE A 175 -5.77 9.92 -3.78
CA ILE A 175 -6.85 8.99 -3.47
C ILE A 175 -7.19 9.18 -2.00
N PHE A 176 -8.48 9.19 -1.68
CA PHE A 176 -8.98 9.40 -0.33
C PHE A 176 -8.40 8.37 0.66
N HIS A 177 -7.73 8.80 1.73
CA HIS A 177 -7.19 7.92 2.76
C HIS A 177 -8.19 7.75 3.92
N PRO A 178 -8.71 6.53 4.18
CA PRO A 178 -9.74 6.31 5.20
C PRO A 178 -9.21 6.18 6.64
N GLN A 179 -7.91 6.33 6.89
CA GLN A 179 -7.29 6.18 8.22
C GLN A 179 -7.64 4.84 8.93
N THR A 180 -7.31 3.71 8.30
CA THR A 180 -7.57 2.36 8.85
C THR A 180 -6.47 1.83 9.78
N LEU A 181 -5.39 2.58 9.94
CA LEU A 181 -4.33 2.30 10.90
C LEU A 181 -4.57 3.06 12.21
N PRO A 182 -4.18 2.50 13.37
CA PRO A 182 -4.20 3.24 14.63
C PRO A 182 -3.36 4.52 14.54
N ALA A 183 -3.81 5.59 15.20
CA ALA A 183 -3.18 6.92 15.13
C ALA A 183 -1.68 6.96 15.48
N LEU A 184 -1.16 5.96 16.20
CA LEU A 184 0.26 5.82 16.53
C LEU A 184 1.16 5.49 15.32
N PHE A 185 0.57 5.16 14.17
CA PHE A 185 1.29 4.95 12.90
C PHE A 185 1.15 6.12 11.91
N ALA A 186 0.41 7.17 12.27
CA ALA A 186 0.48 8.40 11.50
C ALA A 186 1.94 8.88 11.50
N PRO A 187 2.49 9.33 10.35
CA PRO A 187 3.79 10.02 10.35
C PRO A 187 3.72 11.09 11.43
N ILE A 188 4.71 11.11 12.34
CA ILE A 188 4.79 12.17 13.35
C ILE A 188 5.01 13.47 12.58
N GLU A 189 3.94 14.19 12.26
CA GLU A 189 4.04 15.58 11.89
C GLU A 189 4.55 16.30 13.13
N HIS A 190 5.77 16.82 13.04
CA HIS A 190 6.41 17.54 14.13
C HIS A 190 5.49 18.68 14.60
N LEU A 191 5.16 18.66 15.89
CA LEU A 191 4.62 19.81 16.65
C LEU A 191 5.54 21.03 16.53
#